data_AF-A0A4R9QDM1-F1
#
_entry.id   AF-A0A4R9QDM1-F1
#
_cell.length_a   1.000
_cell.length_b   1.000
_cell.length_c   1.000
_cell.angle_alpha   90.00
_cell.angle_beta   90.00
_cell.angle_gamma   90.00
#
_symmetry.space_group_name_H-M   'P 1'
#
loop_
_entity.id
_entity.type
_entity.pdbx_description
1 polymer ?
#
loop_
_entity_poly.entity_id
_entity_poly.type
_entity_poly.pdbx_seq_one_letter_code
_entity_poly.pdbx_strand_id
1 'polypeptide(L)'
;MPEITYPLAVDSIGKVLALGGEISVHCHNHGCGHHGRLNLVLLTRKVGMDYSCLEPALKQQTHCPRCREAGRDPKNIGFIHHALTAEHCEWPREREIARQQVGRR
;
A
#
# COMPACT_ATOMS: atom_id res chain seq x y z
N MET A 1 3.93 8.04 15.17
CA MET A 1 4.29 7.56 13.82
C MET A 1 5.61 6.83 13.93
N PRO A 2 5.83 5.72 13.21
CA PRO A 2 7.07 4.97 13.29
C PRO A 2 8.24 5.80 12.73
N GLU A 3 9.44 5.52 13.24
CA GLU A 3 10.67 6.11 12.75
C GLU A 3 11.04 5.54 11.37
N ILE A 4 11.50 6.40 10.46
CA ILE A 4 11.95 6.00 9.12
C ILE A 4 13.48 5.89 9.16
N THR A 5 13.99 4.66 9.06
CA THR A 5 15.43 4.34 9.10
C THR A 5 15.99 4.04 7.71
N TYR A 6 17.30 4.26 7.52
CA TYR A 6 18.01 3.99 6.26
C TYR A 6 19.04 2.84 6.43
N PRO A 7 19.19 1.94 5.43
CA PRO A 7 18.51 1.91 4.12
C PRO A 7 17.00 1.69 4.25
N LEU A 8 16.23 2.35 3.36
CA LEU A 8 14.77 2.43 3.48
C LEU A 8 14.13 1.04 3.32
N ALA A 9 13.47 0.56 4.38
CA ALA A 9 12.69 -0.66 4.39
C ALA A 9 11.24 -0.37 4.78
N VAL A 10 10.32 -0.46 3.81
CA VAL A 10 8.88 -0.28 4.01
C VAL A 10 8.24 -1.65 4.26
N ASP A 11 8.40 -2.13 5.47
CA ASP A 11 7.99 -3.47 5.92
C ASP A 11 6.70 -3.48 6.76
N SER A 12 6.22 -2.30 7.17
CA SER A 12 5.06 -2.11 8.05
C SER A 12 4.07 -1.09 7.51
N ILE A 13 2.80 -1.25 7.88
CA ILE A 13 1.71 -0.36 7.46
C ILE A 13 1.94 1.06 7.98
N GLY A 14 2.48 1.19 9.20
CA GLY A 14 2.82 2.49 9.76
C GLY A 14 3.85 3.25 8.93
N LYS A 15 4.87 2.56 8.40
CA LYS A 15 5.85 3.18 7.49
C LYS A 15 5.22 3.57 6.15
N VAL A 16 4.32 2.74 5.61
CA VAL A 16 3.54 3.12 4.41
C VAL A 16 2.77 4.41 4.66
N LEU A 17 2.04 4.52 5.78
CA LEU A 17 1.31 5.73 6.15
C LEU A 17 2.22 6.94 6.35
N ALA A 18 3.36 6.76 7.04
CA ALA A 18 4.31 7.84 7.30
C ALA A 18 4.93 8.40 6.02
N LEU A 19 5.11 7.55 4.99
CA LEU A 19 5.58 7.95 3.66
C LEU A 19 4.45 8.44 2.75
N GLY A 20 3.22 8.52 3.26
CA GLY A 20 2.04 8.86 2.49
C GLY A 20 1.63 7.79 1.48
N GLY A 21 2.17 6.57 1.51
CA GLY A 21 1.82 5.52 0.56
C GLY A 21 0.37 5.03 0.70
N GLU A 22 -0.15 4.47 -0.39
CA GLU A 22 -1.44 3.78 -0.41
C GLU A 22 -1.27 2.33 -0.87
N ILE A 23 -2.23 1.47 -0.51
CA ILE A 23 -2.25 0.08 -0.99
C ILE A 23 -3.61 -0.20 -1.62
N SER A 24 -3.62 -0.61 -2.88
CA SER A 24 -4.82 -1.14 -3.53
C SER A 24 -4.83 -2.66 -3.47
N VAL A 25 -6.01 -3.25 -3.33
CA VAL A 25 -6.25 -4.69 -3.37
C VAL A 25 -7.04 -5.06 -4.62
N HIS A 26 -6.68 -6.16 -5.26
CA HIS A 26 -7.31 -6.68 -6.47
C HIS A 26 -7.65 -8.16 -6.28
N CYS A 27 -8.86 -8.57 -6.62
CA CYS A 27 -9.25 -9.98 -6.62
C CYS A 27 -8.89 -10.63 -7.96
N HIS A 28 -8.14 -11.72 -7.90
CA HIS A 28 -7.68 -12.49 -9.06
C HIS A 28 -8.58 -13.69 -9.38
N ASN A 29 -9.70 -13.85 -8.67
CA ASN A 29 -10.66 -14.88 -9.05
C ASN A 29 -11.31 -14.55 -10.39
N HIS A 30 -11.38 -15.58 -11.24
CA HIS A 30 -12.02 -15.51 -12.54
C HIS A 30 -13.49 -15.03 -12.40
N GLY A 31 -13.82 -13.97 -13.13
CA GLY A 31 -15.15 -13.36 -13.13
C GLY A 31 -15.50 -12.51 -11.91
N CYS A 32 -14.57 -12.25 -10.97
CA CYS A 32 -14.82 -11.29 -9.88
C CYS A 32 -14.38 -9.87 -10.25
N GLY A 33 -13.09 -9.69 -10.58
CA GLY A 33 -12.50 -8.40 -10.98
C GLY A 33 -12.64 -7.27 -9.94
N HIS A 34 -13.02 -7.59 -8.70
CA HIS A 34 -13.24 -6.59 -7.68
C HIS A 34 -11.91 -6.01 -7.20
N HIS A 35 -11.85 -4.68 -7.13
CA HIS A 35 -10.69 -3.95 -6.66
C HIS A 35 -11.11 -2.81 -5.75
N GLY A 36 -10.18 -2.36 -4.90
CA GLY A 36 -10.42 -1.26 -3.99
C GLY A 36 -9.13 -0.78 -3.33
N ARG A 37 -9.23 0.27 -2.52
CA ARG A 37 -8.12 0.77 -1.69
C ARG A 37 -8.28 0.28 -0.25
N LEU A 38 -7.17 -0.11 0.37
CA LEU A 38 -7.16 -0.45 1.79
C LEU A 38 -7.18 0.83 2.62
N ASN A 39 -8.09 0.89 3.59
CA ASN A 39 -8.05 1.94 4.60
C ASN A 39 -6.96 1.59 5.64
N LEU A 40 -5.74 2.07 5.39
CA LEU A 40 -4.58 1.78 6.24
C LEU A 40 -4.72 2.34 7.66
N VAL A 41 -5.47 3.44 7.84
CA VAL A 41 -5.75 4.01 9.16
C VAL A 41 -6.64 3.06 9.98
N LEU A 42 -7.68 2.50 9.38
CA LEU A 42 -8.51 1.49 10.06
C LEU A 42 -7.73 0.20 10.30
N LEU A 43 -6.89 -0.20 9.35
CA LEU A 43 -6.07 -1.40 9.50
C LEU A 43 -5.08 -1.26 10.66
N THR A 44 -4.36 -0.13 10.76
CA THR A 44 -3.45 0.13 11.89
C THR A 44 -4.15 0.22 13.24
N ARG A 45 -5.40 0.70 13.30
CA ARG A 45 -6.21 0.64 14.53
C ARG A 45 -6.55 -0.80 14.95
N LYS A 46 -6.64 -1.72 14.00
CA LYS A 46 -6.98 -3.13 14.25
C LYS A 46 -5.77 -3.98 14.64
N VAL A 47 -4.64 -3.82 13.95
CA VAL A 47 -3.47 -4.70 14.08
C VAL A 47 -2.20 -4.00 14.60
N GLY A 48 -2.23 -2.68 14.76
CA GLY A 48 -1.07 -1.88 15.15
C GLY A 48 -0.32 -1.28 13.96
N MET A 49 0.54 -0.29 14.23
CA MET A 49 1.35 0.40 13.21
C MET A 49 2.51 -0.46 12.70
N ASP A 50 3.08 -1.30 13.56
CA ASP A 50 4.23 -2.15 13.21
C ASP A 50 3.83 -3.43 12.46
N TYR A 51 2.53 -3.63 12.23
CA TYR A 51 2.04 -4.78 11.49
C TYR A 51 2.57 -4.76 10.05
N SER A 52 2.96 -5.93 9.56
CA SER A 52 3.62 -6.04 8.26
C SER A 52 2.70 -5.62 7.12
N CYS A 53 3.25 -4.85 6.17
CA CYS A 53 2.57 -4.50 4.93
C CYS A 53 2.89 -5.47 3.77
N LEU A 54 3.57 -6.59 4.04
CA LEU A 54 3.86 -7.60 3.02
C LEU A 54 2.63 -8.46 2.72
N GLU A 55 2.56 -8.99 1.49
CA GLU A 55 1.41 -9.75 0.99
C GLU A 55 0.93 -10.86 1.94
N PRO A 56 1.78 -11.72 2.53
CA PRO A 56 1.31 -12.80 3.40
C PRO A 56 0.55 -12.28 4.63
N ALA A 57 1.00 -11.17 5.22
CA ALA A 57 0.35 -10.54 6.36
C ALA A 57 -0.96 -9.85 5.94
N LEU A 58 -0.94 -9.12 4.82
CA LEU A 58 -2.14 -8.46 4.30
C LEU A 58 -3.25 -9.47 3.95
N LYS A 59 -2.92 -10.64 3.38
CA LYS A 59 -3.87 -11.75 3.11
C LYS A 59 -4.51 -12.36 4.37
N GLN A 60 -3.94 -12.13 5.56
CA GLN A 60 -4.57 -12.56 6.82
C GLN A 60 -5.69 -11.61 7.24
N GLN A 61 -5.55 -10.32 6.94
CA GLN A 61 -6.50 -9.28 7.35
C GLN A 61 -7.54 -8.94 6.29
N THR A 62 -7.28 -9.28 5.03
CA THR A 62 -8.10 -8.88 3.88
C THR A 62 -8.65 -10.10 3.15
N HIS A 63 -9.85 -9.93 2.59
CA HIS A 63 -10.55 -10.94 1.82
C HIS A 63 -11.50 -10.25 0.84
N CYS A 64 -11.76 -10.87 -0.30
CA CYS A 64 -12.73 -10.33 -1.25
C CYS A 64 -14.17 -10.58 -0.73
N PRO A 65 -14.98 -9.53 -0.47
CA PRO A 65 -16.33 -9.69 0.05
C PRO A 65 -17.23 -10.44 -0.94
N ARG A 66 -17.14 -10.11 -2.24
CA ARG A 66 -17.93 -10.78 -3.29
C ARG A 66 -17.62 -12.28 -3.42
N CYS A 67 -16.34 -12.65 -3.33
CA CYS A 67 -15.96 -14.07 -3.39
C CYS A 67 -16.38 -14.83 -2.13
N ARG A 68 -16.32 -14.18 -0.97
CA ARG A 68 -16.78 -14.75 0.29
C ARG A 68 -18.29 -15.02 0.26
N GLU A 69 -19.09 -14.08 -0.22
CA GLU A 69 -20.54 -14.25 -0.39
C GLU A 69 -20.88 -15.34 -1.42
N ALA A 70 -20.08 -15.46 -2.49
CA ALA A 70 -20.25 -16.47 -3.53
C ALA A 70 -19.66 -17.85 -3.19
N GLY A 71 -19.12 -18.06 -1.98
CA GLY A 71 -18.51 -19.34 -1.57
C GLY A 71 -17.23 -19.72 -2.33
N ARG A 72 -16.58 -18.77 -3.01
CA ARG A 72 -15.29 -18.95 -3.70
C ARG A 72 -14.14 -18.65 -2.74
N ASP A 73 -12.93 -19.11 -3.05
CA ASP A 73 -11.73 -18.76 -2.26
C ASP A 73 -11.55 -17.24 -2.19
N PRO A 74 -11.77 -16.59 -1.03
CA PRO A 74 -11.75 -15.14 -0.95
C PRO A 74 -10.32 -14.58 -0.79
N LYS A 75 -9.30 -15.45 -0.73
CA LYS A 75 -7.89 -15.07 -0.52
C LYS A 75 -7.04 -15.03 -1.79
N ASN A 76 -7.63 -15.35 -2.94
CA ASN A 76 -7.02 -15.10 -4.24
C ASN A 76 -7.05 -13.60 -4.59
N ILE A 77 -6.24 -12.84 -3.87
CA ILE A 77 -6.12 -11.37 -3.95
C ILE A 77 -4.64 -10.98 -4.04
N GLY A 78 -4.36 -9.87 -4.72
CA GLY A 78 -3.05 -9.24 -4.82
C GLY A 78 -3.09 -7.80 -4.35
N PHE A 79 -1.92 -7.25 -4.03
CA PHE A 79 -1.76 -5.89 -3.56
C PHE A 79 -0.81 -5.11 -4.45
N ILE A 80 -1.11 -3.83 -4.62
CA ILE A 80 -0.23 -2.89 -5.31
C ILE A 80 0.04 -1.75 -4.33
N HIS A 81 1.32 -1.53 -4.05
CA HIS A 81 1.78 -0.39 -3.28
C HIS A 81 1.92 0.80 -4.22
N HIS A 82 1.21 1.88 -3.89
CA HIS A 82 1.26 3.14 -4.61
C HIS A 82 2.12 4.10 -3.79
N ALA A 83 3.20 4.58 -4.40
CA ALA A 83 3.84 5.79 -3.90
C ALA A 83 2.84 6.95 -4.07
N LEU A 84 2.77 7.86 -3.10
CA LEU A 84 1.96 9.06 -3.30
C LEU A 84 2.64 9.91 -4.38
N THR A 85 2.00 10.02 -5.53
CA THR A 85 2.47 10.86 -6.66
C THR A 85 1.75 12.20 -6.72
N ALA A 86 1.07 12.60 -5.63
CA ALA A 86 0.45 13.90 -5.57
C ALA A 86 1.54 14.97 -5.54
N GLU A 87 1.46 15.93 -6.45
CA GLU A 87 2.41 17.04 -6.63
C GLU A 87 2.72 17.79 -5.32
N HIS A 88 1.79 17.78 -4.37
CA HIS A 88 1.92 18.45 -3.06
C HIS A 88 2.52 17.58 -1.94
N CYS A 89 2.81 16.31 -2.22
CA CYS A 89 3.32 15.34 -1.24
C CYS A 89 4.73 14.85 -1.56
N GLU A 90 5.38 15.39 -2.59
CA GLU A 90 6.80 15.17 -2.80
C GLU A 90 7.62 15.98 -1.77
N TRP A 91 8.33 15.28 -0.88
CA TRP A 91 9.36 15.86 -0.03
C TRP A 91 10.69 15.09 -0.16
N PRO A 92 11.85 15.78 -0.25
CA PRO A 92 12.07 17.21 -0.47
C PRO A 92 12.27 17.55 -1.96
N ARG A 93 11.88 18.77 -2.32
CA ARG A 93 12.01 19.44 -3.64
C ARG A 93 13.36 19.25 -4.34
N GLU A 94 14.42 18.94 -3.59
CA GLU A 94 15.79 18.73 -4.07
C GLU A 94 15.88 17.60 -5.11
N ARG A 95 15.12 16.51 -4.95
CA ARG A 95 15.15 15.38 -5.90
C ARG A 95 14.50 15.74 -7.25
N GLU A 96 13.50 16.60 -7.23
CA GLU A 96 12.82 17.10 -8.42
C GLU A 96 13.67 18.16 -9.13
N ILE A 97 14.29 19.08 -8.37
CA ILE A 97 15.30 20.03 -8.89
C ILE A 97 16.45 19.28 -9.57
N ALA A 98 16.97 18.21 -8.96
CA ALA A 98 18.03 17.39 -9.55
C ALA A 98 17.58 16.70 -10.85
N ARG A 99 16.35 16.17 -10.91
CA ARG A 99 15.79 15.56 -12.13
C ARG A 99 15.65 16.57 -13.28
N GLN A 100 15.18 17.78 -12.98
CA GLN A 100 15.05 18.85 -13.98
C GLN A 100 16.42 19.32 -14.51
N GLN A 101 17.45 19.33 -13.65
CA GLN A 101 18.82 19.67 -14.06
C GLN A 101 19.47 18.60 -14.95
N VAL A 102 19.19 17.32 -14.71
CA VAL A 102 19.75 16.21 -15.50
C VAL A 102 19.03 16.04 -16.84
N GLY A 103 17.78 16.51 -16.98
CA GLY A 103 16.96 16.38 -18.18
C GLY A 103 17.09 17.47 -19.25
N ARG A 104 18.00 18.44 -19.11
CA ARG A 104 18.31 19.43 -20.17
C ARG A 104 19.73 19.23 -20.70
N ARG A 105 19.92 18.22 -21.54
CA ARG A 105 20.99 18.17 -22.54
C ARG A 105 20.44 17.56 -23.82
#